data_AF-A0A525NNK1-F1
#
_entry.id   AF-A0A525NNK1-F1
#
_cell.length_a   1.000
_cell.length_b   1.000
_cell.length_c   1.000
_cell.angle_alpha   90.00
_cell.angle_beta   90.00
_cell.angle_gamma   90.00
#
_symmetry.space_group_name_H-M   'P 1'
#
loop_
_entity.id
_entity.type
_entity.pdbx_description
1 polymer ?
#
loop_
_entity_poly.entity_id
_entity_poly.type
_entity_poly.pdbx_seq_one_letter_code
_entity_poly.pdbx_strand_id
1 'polypeptide(L)'
;MTVILAVFLIIGLSFLFTAGLRAGVAVDDKRHATYPQQRPFLGGSDPETHALQRFHIRYYTMTLLFVAFEMEMMFMYPWAVVFVEEGPKALAEMGMFLAILSVGILYGWKEGIFEWE
;
A
#
# COMPACT_ATOMS: atom_id res chain seq x y z
N MET A 1 10.17 -14.98 -34.89
CA MET A 1 9.81 -13.78 -35.68
C MET A 1 8.74 -12.93 -34.99
N THR A 2 7.59 -13.51 -34.60
CA THR A 2 6.52 -12.80 -33.88
C THR A 2 6.94 -12.22 -32.52
N VAL A 3 7.67 -12.99 -31.71
CA VAL A 3 8.17 -12.52 -30.40
C VAL A 3 9.13 -11.34 -30.52
N ILE A 4 10.04 -11.38 -31.51
CA ILE A 4 11.01 -10.31 -31.77
C ILE A 4 10.27 -9.03 -32.18
N LEU A 5 9.28 -9.13 -33.06
CA LEU A 5 8.45 -7.99 -33.45
C LEU A 5 7.66 -7.39 -32.27
N ALA A 6 7.12 -8.23 -31.39
CA ALA A 6 6.42 -7.78 -30.19
C ALA A 6 7.35 -7.02 -29.23
N VAL A 7 8.59 -7.48 -29.04
CA VAL A 7 9.58 -6.80 -28.19
C VAL A 7 9.94 -5.43 -28.76
N PHE A 8 10.21 -5.33 -30.07
CA PHE A 8 10.50 -4.03 -30.71
C PHE A 8 9.32 -3.07 -30.63
N LEU A 9 8.08 -3.56 -30.77
CA LEU A 9 6.88 -2.76 -30.61
C LEU A 9 6.76 -2.19 -29.19
N ILE A 10 6.97 -3.01 -28.16
CA ILE A 10 6.90 -2.58 -26.75
C ILE A 10 7.97 -1.53 -26.45
N ILE A 11 9.20 -1.74 -26.93
CA ILE A 11 10.29 -0.78 -26.75
C ILE A 11 9.96 0.54 -27.46
N GLY A 12 9.48 0.47 -28.70
CA GLY A 12 9.09 1.64 -29.48
C GLY A 12 7.96 2.44 -28.82
N LEU A 13 6.91 1.76 -28.34
CA LEU A 13 5.80 2.37 -27.61
C LEU A 13 6.25 3.00 -26.29
N SER A 14 7.16 2.35 -25.55
CA SER A 14 7.73 2.91 -24.31
C SER A 14 8.54 4.18 -24.57
N PHE A 15 9.31 4.19 -25.66
CA PHE A 15 10.08 5.37 -26.08
C PHE A 15 9.18 6.52 -26.52
N LEU A 16 8.13 6.23 -27.28
CA LEU A 16 7.11 7.22 -27.68
C LEU A 16 6.35 7.77 -26.47
N PHE A 17 5.97 6.90 -25.52
CA PHE A 17 5.27 7.30 -24.31
C PHE A 17 6.13 8.24 -23.45
N THR A 18 7.40 7.87 -23.20
CA THR A 18 8.32 8.70 -22.43
C THR A 18 8.67 10.02 -23.14
N ALA A 19 8.83 10.01 -24.47
CA ALA A 19 9.02 11.23 -25.26
C ALA A 19 7.79 12.14 -25.21
N GLY A 20 6.58 11.55 -25.29
CA GLY A 20 5.31 12.27 -25.16
C GLY A 20 5.14 12.93 -23.79
N LEU A 21 5.46 12.21 -22.71
CA LEU A 21 5.45 12.78 -21.35
C LEU A 21 6.43 13.95 -21.22
N ARG A 22 7.66 13.82 -21.72
CA ARG A 22 8.65 14.89 -21.68
C ARG A 22 8.24 16.11 -22.50
N ALA A 23 7.67 15.90 -23.68
CA ALA A 23 7.13 16.98 -24.50
C ALA A 23 5.97 17.69 -23.79
N GLY A 24 5.07 16.93 -23.14
CA GLY A 24 3.98 17.49 -22.34
C GLY A 24 4.46 18.37 -21.19
N VAL A 25 5.43 17.88 -20.39
CA VAL A 25 6.02 18.66 -19.30
C VAL A 25 6.76 19.91 -19.83
N ALA A 26 7.48 19.81 -20.94
CA ALA A 26 8.19 20.96 -21.52
C ALA A 26 7.25 22.05 -22.07
N VAL A 27 6.03 21.68 -22.48
CA VAL A 27 4.99 22.65 -22.86
C VAL A 27 4.39 23.33 -21.62
N ASP A 28 4.23 22.59 -20.53
CA ASP A 28 3.73 23.10 -19.26
C ASP A 28 4.74 24.02 -18.55
N ASP A 29 6.04 23.71 -18.64
CA ASP A 29 7.13 24.54 -18.07
C ASP A 29 7.19 25.96 -18.68
N LYS A 30 6.74 26.10 -19.94
CA LYS A 30 6.59 27.42 -20.59
C LYS A 30 5.44 28.25 -20.03
N ARG A 31 4.49 27.61 -19.33
CA ARG A 31 3.44 28.27 -18.56
C ARG A 31 3.99 28.47 -17.15
N HIS A 32 4.74 29.54 -16.94
CA HIS A 32 5.20 29.88 -15.61
C HIS A 32 4.01 29.98 -14.66
N ALA A 33 3.94 29.05 -13.70
CA ALA A 33 2.95 29.08 -12.65
C ALA A 33 3.08 30.42 -11.90
N THR A 34 2.00 31.16 -11.80
CA THR A 34 1.90 32.39 -11.02
C THR A 34 2.14 32.05 -9.54
N TYR A 35 2.64 32.98 -8.74
CA TYR A 35 2.91 32.77 -7.31
C TYR A 35 1.78 32.03 -6.55
N PRO A 36 0.48 32.33 -6.73
CA PRO A 36 -0.61 31.57 -6.07
C PRO A 36 -0.72 30.10 -6.51
N GLN A 37 -0.29 29.75 -7.72
CA GLN A 37 -0.33 28.39 -8.27
C GLN A 37 0.83 27.53 -7.76
N GLN A 38 1.87 28.14 -7.20
CA GLN A 38 3.05 27.44 -6.66
C GLN A 38 2.92 27.10 -5.16
N ARG A 39 1.85 27.56 -4.50
CA ARG A 39 1.63 27.35 -3.06
C ARG A 39 0.73 26.13 -2.82
N PRO A 40 0.85 25.44 -1.67
CA PRO A 40 -0.08 24.40 -1.29
C PRO A 40 -1.53 24.90 -1.33
N PHE A 41 -2.42 24.12 -1.93
CA PHE A 41 -3.83 24.47 -2.02
C PHE A 41 -4.52 24.26 -0.67
N LEU A 42 -4.71 25.34 0.08
CA LEU A 42 -5.35 25.33 1.42
C LEU A 42 -6.75 25.96 1.41
N GLY A 43 -7.40 26.06 0.26
CA GLY A 43 -8.73 26.67 0.15
C GLY A 43 -8.75 28.21 0.22
N GLY A 44 -7.60 28.86 0.10
CA GLY A 44 -7.46 30.32 0.00
C GLY A 44 -6.72 31.00 1.14
N SER A 45 -6.41 30.28 2.22
CA SER A 45 -5.56 30.76 3.32
C SER A 45 -4.09 30.42 3.09
N ASP A 46 -3.21 31.18 3.75
CA ASP A 46 -1.79 30.85 3.83
C ASP A 46 -1.57 29.71 4.86
N PRO A 47 -0.52 28.89 4.71
CA PRO A 47 -0.24 27.82 5.66
C PRO A 47 -0.01 28.35 7.07
N GLU A 48 -0.85 27.95 8.02
CA GLU A 48 -0.72 28.33 9.44
C GLU A 48 0.33 27.49 10.18
N THR A 49 0.63 26.29 9.68
CA THR A 49 1.56 25.32 10.29
C THR A 49 2.79 25.08 9.43
N HIS A 50 3.93 24.83 10.08
CA HIS A 50 5.17 24.49 9.39
C HIS A 50 5.05 23.16 8.62
N ALA A 51 5.70 23.05 7.46
CA ALA A 51 5.60 21.87 6.57
C ALA A 51 6.03 20.53 7.20
N LEU A 52 6.78 20.60 8.30
CA LEU A 52 7.28 19.43 9.06
C LEU A 52 6.59 19.26 10.42
N GLN A 53 5.44 19.89 10.62
CA GLN A 53 4.68 19.71 11.85
C GLN A 53 4.30 18.24 12.01
N ARG A 54 4.59 17.69 13.19
CA ARG A 54 4.29 16.30 13.51
C ARG A 54 2.80 16.18 13.81
N PHE A 55 2.08 15.51 12.92
CA PHE A 55 0.70 15.11 13.18
C PHE A 55 0.72 13.77 13.92
N HIS A 56 0.11 13.72 15.09
CA HIS A 56 -0.03 12.50 15.89
C HIS A 56 -1.16 11.63 15.33
N ILE A 57 -1.04 11.19 14.08
CA ILE A 57 -2.02 10.27 13.51
C ILE A 57 -1.55 8.84 13.74
N ARG A 58 -2.41 8.03 14.37
CA ARG A 58 -2.12 6.66 14.81
C ARG A 58 -2.12 5.61 13.67
N TYR A 59 -1.71 5.97 12.46
CA TYR A 59 -1.67 5.04 11.33
C TYR A 59 -0.77 3.82 11.58
N TYR A 60 0.27 3.99 12.40
CA TYR A 60 1.25 2.93 12.68
C TYR A 60 0.60 1.69 13.30
N THR A 61 -0.38 1.84 14.19
CA THR A 61 -1.02 0.70 14.86
C THR A 61 -1.82 -0.13 13.86
N MET A 62 -2.57 0.52 12.97
CA MET A 62 -3.33 -0.15 11.92
C MET A 62 -2.40 -0.84 10.91
N THR A 63 -1.26 -0.21 10.56
CA THR A 63 -0.26 -0.82 9.67
C THR A 63 0.38 -2.06 10.31
N LEU A 64 0.77 -1.98 11.59
CA LEU A 64 1.35 -3.13 12.29
C LEU A 64 0.36 -4.29 12.39
N LEU A 65 -0.91 -4.00 12.67
CA LEU A 65 -1.97 -5.01 12.66
C LEU A 65 -2.15 -5.64 11.27
N PHE A 66 -2.17 -4.82 10.22
CA PHE A 66 -2.29 -5.31 8.84
C PHE A 66 -1.12 -6.23 8.47
N VAL A 67 0.12 -5.83 8.79
CA VAL A 67 1.31 -6.67 8.54
C VAL A 67 1.26 -7.96 9.34
N ALA A 68 0.80 -7.91 10.60
CA ALA A 68 0.62 -9.11 11.40
C ALA A 68 -0.40 -10.07 10.74
N PHE A 69 -1.54 -9.55 10.30
CA PHE A 69 -2.58 -10.33 9.61
C PHE A 69 -2.10 -10.92 8.27
N GLU A 70 -1.36 -10.16 7.46
CA GLU A 70 -0.79 -10.70 6.21
C GLU A 70 0.17 -11.87 6.46
N MET A 71 0.94 -11.83 7.55
CA MET A 71 1.79 -12.94 7.93
C MET A 71 0.98 -14.20 8.28
N GLU A 72 -0.21 -14.08 8.85
CA GLU A 72 -1.09 -15.23 9.13
C GLU A 72 -1.51 -15.93 7.83
N MET A 73 -1.86 -15.15 6.81
CA MET A 73 -2.23 -15.66 5.48
C MET A 73 -1.07 -16.43 4.85
N MET A 74 0.17 -15.95 5.02
CA MET A 74 1.37 -16.64 4.55
C MET A 74 1.52 -18.06 5.14
N PHE A 75 1.09 -18.27 6.39
CA PHE A 75 1.09 -19.59 7.03
C PHE A 75 -0.13 -20.46 6.66
N MET A 76 -1.28 -19.85 6.36
CA MET A 76 -2.46 -20.61 5.96
C MET A 76 -2.33 -21.27 4.59
N TYR A 77 -1.65 -20.65 3.63
CA TYR A 77 -1.49 -21.21 2.29
C TYR A 77 -0.79 -22.60 2.27
N PRO A 78 0.41 -22.78 2.86
CA PRO A 78 1.06 -24.09 2.88
C PRO A 78 0.28 -25.08 3.75
N TRP A 79 -0.32 -24.65 4.85
CA TRP A 79 -1.15 -25.51 5.68
C TRP A 79 -2.34 -26.09 4.91
N ALA A 80 -3.02 -25.29 4.10
CA ALA A 80 -4.17 -25.74 3.32
C ALA A 80 -3.79 -26.87 2.34
N VAL A 81 -2.55 -26.87 1.85
CA VAL A 81 -2.01 -27.95 1.00
C VAL A 81 -1.75 -29.21 1.83
N VAL A 82 -1.14 -29.08 3.01
CA VAL A 82 -0.78 -30.21 3.90
C VAL A 82 -2.00 -30.84 4.58
N PHE A 83 -3.09 -30.09 4.74
CA PHE A 83 -4.32 -30.57 5.37
C PHE A 83 -4.88 -31.85 4.72
N VAL A 84 -4.69 -32.02 3.42
CA VAL A 84 -5.16 -33.21 2.69
C VAL A 84 -4.48 -34.49 3.17
N GLU A 85 -3.22 -34.41 3.60
CA GLU A 85 -2.41 -35.56 4.03
C GLU A 85 -2.51 -35.79 5.55
N GLU A 86 -2.46 -34.73 6.36
CA GLU A 86 -2.41 -34.80 7.83
C GLU A 86 -3.80 -34.75 8.51
N GLY A 87 -4.83 -34.30 7.80
CA GLY A 87 -6.22 -34.31 8.25
C GLY A 87 -6.47 -33.60 9.60
N PRO A 88 -7.11 -34.25 10.60
CA PRO A 88 -7.51 -33.60 11.86
C PRO A 88 -6.36 -33.05 12.70
N LYS A 89 -5.14 -33.61 12.58
CA LYS A 89 -3.98 -33.12 13.31
C LYS A 89 -3.57 -31.74 12.80
N ALA A 90 -3.44 -31.58 11.48
CA ALA A 90 -3.20 -30.29 10.86
C ALA A 90 -4.31 -29.29 11.19
N LEU A 91 -5.57 -29.72 11.28
CA LEU A 91 -6.67 -28.85 11.72
C LEU A 91 -6.45 -28.33 13.15
N ALA A 92 -6.04 -29.19 14.08
CA ALA A 92 -5.79 -28.79 15.46
C ALA A 92 -4.60 -27.82 15.58
N GLU A 93 -3.52 -28.06 14.83
CA GLU A 93 -2.34 -27.19 14.79
C GLU A 93 -2.68 -25.79 14.25
N MET A 94 -3.41 -25.71 13.13
CA MET A 94 -3.87 -24.43 12.59
C MET A 94 -4.92 -23.75 13.47
N GLY A 95 -5.83 -24.51 14.06
CA GLY A 95 -6.80 -23.99 15.03
C GLY A 95 -6.10 -23.34 16.23
N MET A 96 -5.05 -23.97 16.74
CA MET A 96 -4.23 -23.41 17.82
C MET A 96 -3.51 -22.13 17.37
N PHE A 97 -2.92 -22.13 16.17
CA PHE A 97 -2.26 -20.96 15.61
C PHE A 97 -3.22 -19.76 15.46
N LEU A 98 -4.40 -19.98 14.85
CA LEU A 98 -5.42 -18.95 14.68
C LEU A 98 -5.98 -18.46 16.03
N ALA A 99 -6.11 -19.35 17.02
CA ALA A 99 -6.56 -18.95 18.36
C ALA A 99 -5.58 -17.98 19.02
N ILE A 100 -4.27 -18.24 18.93
CA ILE A 100 -3.24 -17.36 19.49
C ILE A 100 -3.27 -15.98 18.82
N LEU A 101 -3.41 -15.94 17.50
CA LEU A 101 -3.48 -14.68 16.75
C LEU A 101 -4.77 -13.90 17.02
N SER A 102 -5.90 -14.61 17.12
CA SER A 102 -7.19 -14.04 17.49
C SER A 102 -7.13 -13.33 18.84
N VAL A 103 -6.35 -13.84 19.80
CA VAL A 103 -6.12 -13.16 21.09
C VAL A 103 -5.43 -11.81 20.88
N GLY A 104 -4.46 -11.71 19.97
CA GLY A 104 -3.80 -10.45 19.63
C GLY A 104 -4.76 -9.42 19.04
N ILE A 105 -5.65 -9.85 18.13
CA ILE A 105 -6.68 -9.00 17.54
C ILE A 105 -7.69 -8.54 18.61
N LEU A 106 -8.16 -9.46 19.46
CA LEU A 106 -9.09 -9.14 20.55
C LEU A 106 -8.48 -8.15 21.56
N TYR A 107 -7.20 -8.31 21.89
CA TYR A 107 -6.48 -7.36 22.71
C TYR A 107 -6.42 -5.97 22.06
N GLY A 108 -6.04 -5.93 20.78
CA GLY A 108 -5.99 -4.69 20.01
C GLY A 108 -7.35 -3.99 19.95
N TRP A 109 -8.43 -4.74 19.73
CA TRP A 109 -9.78 -4.19 19.77
C TRP A 109 -10.10 -3.57 21.13
N LYS A 110 -9.73 -4.24 22.22
CA LYS A 110 -9.95 -3.72 23.57
C LYS A 110 -9.19 -2.42 23.85
N GLU A 111 -8.05 -2.22 23.21
CA GLU A 111 -7.22 -1.00 23.30
C GLU A 111 -7.72 0.13 22.38
N GLY A 112 -8.81 -0.08 21.63
CA GLY A 112 -9.39 0.94 20.76
C GLY A 112 -8.55 1.25 19.52
N ILE A 113 -7.72 0.31 19.04
CA ILE A 113 -6.86 0.56 17.86
C ILE A 113 -7.64 0.83 16.57
N PHE A 114 -8.92 0.47 16.55
CA PHE A 114 -9.83 0.66 15.42
C PHE A 114 -10.62 1.96 15.52
N GLU A 115 -10.49 2.70 16.62
CA GLU A 115 -11.16 3.99 16.81
C GLU A 115 -10.32 5.09 16.15
N TRP A 116 -10.97 5.86 15.28
CA TRP A 116 -10.37 6.97 14.54
C TRP A 116 -10.94 8.27 15.10
N GLU A 117 -10.10 9.06 15.77
CA GLU A 117 -10.36 10.47 16.12
C GLU A 117 -9.72 11.41 15.08
#